data_AF-A0A9Q0YKG6-F1
#
_entry.id   AF-A0A9Q0YKG6-F1
#
_cell.length_a   1.000
_cell.length_b   1.000
_cell.length_c   1.000
_cell.angle_alpha   90.00
_cell.angle_beta   90.00
_cell.angle_gamma   90.00
#
_symmetry.space_group_name_H-M   'P 1'
#
loop_
_entity.id
_entity.type
_entity.pdbx_description
1 polymer ?
#
loop_
_entity_poly.entity_id
_entity_poly.type
_entity_poly.pdbx_seq_one_letter_code
_entity_poly.pdbx_strand_id
1 'polypeptide(L)'
;MPFNLDKFVASPSVEELDSLKKSEIVKVAKHYGVEFQPLMRKDEIKRYVLEYLVDESILPITVLETAITVPTDNTFELKRLEIEMNKEIRLKEMEREREREEREMQKVKEEREMQMQMQKEKEEREMQMQMQREKEAREHESRKICPQISGG
;
A
#
# COMPACT_ATOMS: atom_id res chain seq x y z
N MET A 1 2.21 40.14 -16.71
CA MET A 1 2.92 41.44 -16.78
C MET A 1 3.98 41.47 -15.68
N PRO A 2 5.12 42.15 -15.86
CA PRO A 2 6.11 42.27 -14.79
C PRO A 2 5.53 43.06 -13.61
N PHE A 3 5.82 42.63 -12.38
CA PHE A 3 5.48 43.35 -11.16
C PHE A 3 6.05 44.77 -11.21
N ASN A 4 5.24 45.76 -10.81
CA ASN A 4 5.64 47.16 -10.73
C ASN A 4 5.54 47.63 -9.27
N LEU A 5 6.71 47.92 -8.68
CA LEU A 5 6.83 48.31 -7.28
C LEU A 5 6.08 49.61 -6.98
N ASP A 6 6.18 50.62 -7.85
CA ASP A 6 5.57 51.92 -7.63
C ASP A 6 4.04 51.83 -7.60
N LYS A 7 3.47 50.96 -8.44
CA LYS A 7 2.02 50.69 -8.44
C LYS A 7 1.56 50.02 -7.16
N PHE A 8 2.31 49.03 -6.69
CA PHE A 8 2.01 48.34 -5.43
C PHE A 8 2.10 49.30 -4.25
N VAL A 9 3.14 50.13 -4.16
CA VAL A 9 3.30 51.10 -3.06
C VAL A 9 2.18 52.14 -3.05
N ALA A 10 1.67 52.53 -4.23
CA ALA A 10 0.55 53.47 -4.34
C ALA A 10 -0.78 52.87 -3.86
N SER A 11 -0.99 51.56 -4.01
CA SER A 11 -2.20 50.87 -3.56
C SER A 11 -1.88 49.43 -3.17
N PRO A 12 -1.30 49.23 -1.97
CA PRO A 12 -0.87 47.90 -1.54
C PRO A 12 -2.09 47.02 -1.26
N SER A 13 -2.05 45.79 -1.78
CA SER A 13 -3.10 44.80 -1.56
C SER A 13 -2.52 43.44 -1.18
N VAL A 14 -3.27 42.71 -0.35
CA VAL A 14 -2.88 41.39 0.14
C VAL A 14 -2.83 40.39 -1.00
N GLU A 15 -3.84 40.43 -1.88
CA GLU A 15 -3.96 39.55 -3.03
C GLU A 15 -2.77 39.72 -3.99
N GLU A 16 -2.35 40.96 -4.24
CA GLU A 16 -1.17 41.22 -5.05
C GLU A 16 0.08 40.70 -4.36
N LEU A 17 0.25 40.97 -3.05
CA LEU A 17 1.41 40.50 -2.27
C LEU A 17 1.54 38.96 -2.24
N ASP A 18 0.42 38.23 -2.15
CA ASP A 18 0.38 36.77 -2.16
C ASP A 18 0.83 36.19 -3.52
N SER A 19 0.47 36.88 -4.60
CA SER A 19 0.81 36.49 -5.97
C SER A 19 2.29 36.73 -6.34
N LEU A 20 3.01 37.55 -5.57
CA LEU A 20 4.39 37.93 -5.89
C LEU A 20 5.39 36.77 -5.76
N LYS A 21 6.43 36.80 -6.59
CA LYS A 21 7.59 35.92 -6.47
C LYS A 21 8.50 36.39 -5.34
N LYS A 22 9.34 35.49 -4.79
CA LYS A 22 10.30 35.83 -3.72
C LYS A 22 11.16 37.05 -4.07
N SER A 23 11.66 37.14 -5.30
CA SER A 23 12.46 38.28 -5.78
C SER A 23 11.70 39.60 -5.78
N GLU A 24 10.39 39.58 -5.96
CA GLU A 24 9.51 40.76 -5.97
C GLU A 24 9.16 41.17 -4.54
N ILE A 25 8.85 40.21 -3.67
CA ILE A 25 8.65 40.44 -2.23
C ILE A 25 9.90 41.05 -1.59
N VAL A 26 11.09 40.57 -1.97
CA VAL A 26 12.36 41.16 -1.53
C VAL A 26 12.50 42.62 -1.95
N LYS A 27 12.00 43.01 -3.14
CA LYS A 27 12.01 44.42 -3.56
C LYS A 27 11.08 45.27 -2.70
N VAL A 28 9.89 44.73 -2.37
CA VAL A 28 8.93 45.37 -1.47
C VAL A 28 9.54 45.54 -0.07
N ALA A 29 10.10 44.47 0.50
CA ALA A 29 10.77 44.49 1.81
C ALA A 29 11.88 45.56 1.86
N LYS A 30 12.72 45.62 0.82
CA LYS A 30 13.79 46.63 0.73
C LYS A 30 13.25 48.06 0.59
N HIS A 31 12.12 48.26 -0.10
CA HIS A 31 11.51 49.58 -0.26
C HIS A 31 11.03 50.14 1.08
N TYR A 32 10.38 49.29 1.88
CA TYR A 32 9.88 49.64 3.21
C TYR A 32 10.95 49.54 4.32
N GLY A 33 12.18 49.13 3.99
CA GLY A 33 13.25 48.99 4.98
C GLY A 33 13.06 47.82 5.96
N VAL A 34 12.24 46.83 5.60
CA VAL A 34 12.00 45.64 6.42
C VAL A 34 13.26 44.77 6.46
N GLU A 35 13.76 44.51 7.66
CA GLU A 35 14.91 43.63 7.87
C GLU A 35 14.52 42.16 7.73
N PHE A 36 15.29 41.39 6.96
CA PHE A 36 15.09 39.95 6.80
C PHE A 36 16.43 39.26 6.55
N GLN A 37 16.51 37.96 6.85
CA GLN A 37 17.69 37.16 6.55
C GLN A 37 17.63 36.62 5.10
N PRO A 38 18.73 36.69 4.32
CA PRO A 38 18.73 36.28 2.91
C PRO A 38 18.27 34.82 2.64
N LEU A 39 18.49 33.93 3.61
CA LEU A 39 18.15 32.51 3.54
C LEU A 39 16.68 32.21 3.84
N MET A 40 15.91 33.18 4.33
CA MET A 40 14.49 32.99 4.67
C MET A 40 13.67 32.57 3.45
N ARG A 41 12.65 31.74 3.70
CA ARG A 41 11.68 31.28 2.69
C ARG A 41 10.79 32.43 2.23
N LYS A 42 10.12 32.26 1.08
CA LYS A 42 9.21 33.28 0.52
C LYS A 42 8.18 33.72 1.55
N ASP A 43 7.54 32.76 2.22
CA ASP A 43 6.43 33.02 3.14
C ASP A 43 6.88 33.69 4.44
N GLU A 44 8.10 33.40 4.90
CA GLU A 44 8.72 34.08 6.04
C GLU A 44 8.96 35.57 5.72
N ILE A 45 9.59 35.87 4.59
CA ILE A 45 9.84 37.26 4.17
C ILE A 45 8.50 37.98 3.94
N LYS A 46 7.52 37.30 3.32
CA LYS A 46 6.17 37.83 3.11
C LYS A 46 5.50 38.21 4.43
N ARG A 47 5.66 37.37 5.46
CA ARG A 47 5.13 37.61 6.80
C ARG A 47 5.72 38.89 7.42
N TYR A 48 7.05 39.05 7.39
CA TYR A 48 7.68 40.29 7.89
C TYR A 48 7.18 41.54 7.17
N VAL A 49 6.98 41.46 5.85
CA VAL A 49 6.41 42.56 5.07
C VAL A 49 4.95 42.82 5.48
N LEU A 50 4.14 41.78 5.66
CA LEU A 50 2.75 41.91 6.10
C LEU A 50 2.64 42.53 7.50
N GLU A 51 3.45 42.06 8.46
CA GLU A 51 3.51 42.61 9.82
C GLU A 51 3.85 44.12 9.76
N TYR A 52 4.89 44.50 9.02
CA TYR A 52 5.24 45.90 8.84
C TYR A 52 4.13 46.75 8.22
N LEU A 53 3.49 46.27 7.14
CA LEU A 53 2.41 47.01 6.47
C LEU A 53 1.18 47.18 7.37
N VAL A 54 0.92 46.23 8.28
CA VAL A 54 -0.15 46.39 9.28
C VAL A 54 0.26 47.35 10.40
N ASP A 55 1.48 47.24 10.90
CA ASP A 55 1.99 48.10 11.98
C ASP A 55 2.00 49.59 11.56
N GLU A 56 2.38 49.87 10.32
CA GLU A 56 2.31 51.22 9.71
C GLU A 56 0.88 51.63 9.29
N SER A 57 -0.14 50.82 9.61
CA SER A 57 -1.54 51.06 9.27
C SER A 57 -1.80 51.21 7.76
N ILE A 58 -0.92 50.64 6.92
CA ILE A 58 -1.07 50.60 5.47
C ILE A 58 -2.11 49.54 5.07
N LEU A 59 -2.11 48.40 5.78
CA LEU A 59 -3.09 47.33 5.63
C LEU A 59 -3.87 47.10 6.94
N PRO A 60 -5.13 46.62 6.87
CA PRO A 60 -5.91 46.35 8.08
C PRO A 60 -5.41 45.11 8.82
N ILE A 61 -5.53 45.13 10.16
CA ILE A 61 -5.03 44.05 11.04
C ILE A 61 -5.69 42.68 10.79
N THR A 62 -6.90 42.66 10.24
CA THR A 62 -7.64 41.43 9.87
C THR A 62 -6.89 40.58 8.83
N VAL A 63 -5.94 41.18 8.11
CA VAL A 63 -5.07 40.49 7.15
C VAL A 63 -4.09 39.55 7.84
N LEU A 64 -3.52 39.94 8.99
CA LEU A 64 -2.60 39.07 9.73
C LEU A 64 -3.30 37.81 10.23
N GLU A 65 -4.54 37.93 10.69
CA GLU A 65 -5.32 36.81 11.23
C GLU A 65 -5.60 35.72 10.18
N THR A 66 -5.75 36.11 8.92
CA THR A 66 -6.00 35.18 7.80
C THR A 66 -4.71 34.53 7.28
N ALA A 67 -3.60 35.28 7.26
CA ALA A 67 -2.30 34.81 6.76
C ALA A 67 -1.62 33.74 7.64
N ILE A 68 -1.97 33.64 8.93
CA ILE A 68 -1.36 32.69 9.89
C ILE A 68 -1.75 31.22 9.64
N THR A 69 -2.72 30.94 8.76
CA THR A 69 -3.38 29.62 8.68
C THR A 69 -2.75 28.59 7.73
N VAL A 70 -1.63 28.86 7.07
CA VAL A 70 -1.00 27.87 6.16
C VAL A 70 0.39 27.46 6.66
N PRO A 71 0.50 26.39 7.47
CA PRO A 71 1.80 25.81 7.80
C PRO A 71 2.38 25.13 6.56
N THR A 72 3.44 25.72 6.02
CA THR A 72 4.23 25.20 4.90
C THR A 72 5.04 23.92 5.19
N ASP A 73 4.98 23.38 6.41
CA ASP A 73 5.75 22.18 6.82
C ASP A 73 5.00 20.85 6.66
N ASN A 74 3.70 20.86 6.33
CA ASN A 74 2.91 19.64 6.21
C ASN A 74 3.33 18.73 5.03
N THR A 75 4.17 19.20 4.11
CA THR A 75 4.61 18.42 2.93
C THR A 75 5.54 17.27 3.28
N PHE A 76 6.38 17.42 4.31
CA PHE A 76 7.27 16.35 4.76
C PHE A 76 6.54 15.31 5.61
N GLU A 77 5.60 15.75 6.45
CA GLU A 77 4.77 14.85 7.25
C GLU A 77 3.81 14.04 6.37
N LEU A 78 3.18 14.67 5.37
CA LEU A 78 2.36 13.94 4.38
C LEU A 78 3.17 12.86 3.65
N LYS A 79 4.37 13.22 3.14
CA LYS A 79 5.23 12.26 2.45
C LYS A 79 5.67 11.12 3.35
N ARG A 80 5.98 11.41 4.62
CA ARG A 80 6.34 10.38 5.60
C ARG A 80 5.16 9.44 5.87
N LEU A 81 3.95 9.99 6.00
CA LEU A 81 2.73 9.22 6.21
C LEU A 81 2.38 8.34 4.99
N GLU A 82 2.53 8.87 3.77
CA GLU A 82 2.36 8.11 2.53
C GLU A 82 3.36 6.95 2.42
N ILE A 83 4.63 7.17 2.79
CA ILE A 83 5.65 6.13 2.78
C ILE A 83 5.30 5.00 3.75
N GLU A 84 4.86 5.34 4.96
CA GLU A 84 4.49 4.33 5.97
C GLU A 84 3.26 3.53 5.51
N MET A 85 2.23 4.21 4.99
CA MET A 85 1.03 3.55 4.46
C MET A 85 1.36 2.61 3.29
N ASN A 86 2.21 3.04 2.37
CA ASN A 86 2.63 2.20 1.23
C ASN A 86 3.42 0.97 1.68
N LYS A 87 4.25 1.10 2.72
CA LYS A 87 4.98 -0.03 3.30
C LYS A 87 4.02 -1.04 3.94
N GLU A 88 3.03 -0.56 4.67
CA GLU A 88 2.04 -1.41 5.33
C GLU A 88 1.16 -2.17 4.32
N ILE A 89 0.69 -1.49 3.28
CA ILE A 89 -0.05 -2.13 2.17
C ILE A 89 0.79 -3.25 1.55
N ARG A 90 2.05 -2.97 1.23
CA ARG A 90 2.96 -3.93 0.59
C ARG A 90 3.23 -5.16 1.47
N LEU A 91 3.40 -4.97 2.78
CA LEU A 91 3.55 -6.09 3.72
C LEU A 91 2.30 -6.96 3.75
N LYS A 92 1.12 -6.34 3.81
CA LYS A 92 -0.17 -7.03 3.86
C LYS A 92 -0.52 -7.75 2.55
N GLU A 93 0.02 -7.31 1.43
CA GLU A 93 -0.08 -8.02 0.16
C GLU A 93 0.81 -9.27 0.13
N MET A 94 2.08 -9.15 0.55
CA MET A 94 2.99 -10.30 0.63
C MET A 94 2.49 -11.37 1.60
N GLU A 95 1.89 -10.98 2.73
CA GLU A 95 1.32 -11.92 3.69
C GLU A 95 0.13 -12.69 3.09
N ARG A 96 -0.76 -11.98 2.38
CA ARG A 96 -1.89 -12.60 1.69
C ARG A 96 -1.46 -13.52 0.55
N GLU A 97 -0.37 -13.20 -0.14
CA GLU A 97 0.18 -14.05 -1.19
C GLU A 97 0.76 -15.35 -0.60
N ARG A 98 1.57 -15.24 0.46
CA ARG A 98 2.10 -16.42 1.17
C ARG A 98 0.99 -17.32 1.70
N GLU A 99 -0.04 -16.74 2.32
CA GLU A 99 -1.16 -17.53 2.84
C GLU A 99 -1.91 -18.28 1.71
N ARG A 100 -2.02 -17.68 0.52
CA ARG A 100 -2.60 -18.36 -0.65
C ARG A 100 -1.71 -19.49 -1.14
N GLU A 101 -0.41 -19.24 -1.28
CA GLU A 101 0.56 -20.26 -1.70
C GLU A 101 0.58 -21.45 -0.72
N GLU A 102 0.55 -21.18 0.58
CA GLU A 102 0.50 -22.22 1.61
C GLU A 102 -0.78 -23.06 1.50
N ARG A 103 -1.95 -22.41 1.33
CA ARG A 103 -3.22 -23.12 1.14
C ARG A 103 -3.24 -23.95 -0.15
N GLU A 104 -2.67 -23.44 -1.23
CA GLU A 104 -2.56 -24.19 -2.49
C GLU A 104 -1.63 -25.39 -2.34
N MET A 105 -0.47 -25.22 -1.69
CA MET A 105 0.46 -26.30 -1.42
C MET A 105 -0.16 -27.37 -0.52
N GLN A 106 -0.95 -26.98 0.48
CA GLN A 106 -1.69 -27.88 1.35
C GLN A 106 -2.69 -28.73 0.55
N LYS A 107 -3.50 -28.10 -0.32
CA LYS A 107 -4.46 -28.81 -1.18
C LYS A 107 -3.78 -29.80 -2.11
N VAL A 108 -2.69 -29.40 -2.76
CA VAL A 108 -1.92 -30.28 -3.65
C VAL A 108 -1.38 -31.50 -2.88
N LYS A 109 -0.91 -31.29 -1.64
CA LYS A 109 -0.44 -32.38 -0.79
C LYS A 109 -1.58 -33.33 -0.41
N GLU A 110 -2.71 -32.79 0.02
CA GLU A 110 -3.91 -33.58 0.38
C GLU A 110 -4.44 -34.38 -0.82
N GLU A 111 -4.53 -33.78 -2.01
CA GLU A 111 -4.93 -34.47 -3.23
C GLU A 111 -3.98 -35.62 -3.58
N ARG A 112 -2.67 -35.39 -3.46
CA ARG A 112 -1.66 -36.41 -3.72
C ARG A 112 -1.74 -37.56 -2.72
N GLU A 113 -1.96 -37.27 -1.44
CA GLU A 113 -2.17 -38.28 -0.40
C GLU A 113 -3.44 -39.11 -0.66
N MET A 114 -4.54 -38.44 -1.04
CA MET A 114 -5.79 -39.11 -1.40
C MET A 114 -5.63 -40.01 -2.63
N GLN A 115 -4.90 -39.56 -3.66
CA GLN A 115 -4.60 -40.38 -4.84
C GLN A 115 -3.78 -41.62 -4.47
N MET A 116 -2.75 -41.46 -3.63
CA MET A 116 -1.95 -42.61 -3.18
C MET A 116 -2.79 -43.62 -2.37
N GLN A 117 -3.69 -43.14 -1.51
CA GLN A 117 -4.60 -44.03 -0.77
C GLN A 117 -5.55 -44.77 -1.69
N MET A 118 -6.18 -44.07 -2.64
CA MET A 118 -7.09 -44.68 -3.60
C MET A 118 -6.40 -45.74 -4.46
N GLN A 119 -5.14 -45.49 -4.84
CA GLN A 119 -4.36 -46.47 -5.60
C GLN A 119 -4.06 -47.72 -4.77
N LYS A 120 -3.62 -47.56 -3.52
CA LYS A 120 -3.39 -48.68 -2.60
C LYS A 120 -4.66 -49.51 -2.37
N GLU A 121 -5.80 -48.85 -2.17
CA GLU A 121 -7.07 -49.54 -1.98
C GLU A 121 -7.50 -50.33 -3.22
N LYS A 122 -7.28 -49.78 -4.43
CA LYS A 122 -7.54 -50.49 -5.68
C LYS A 122 -6.66 -51.72 -5.82
N GLU A 123 -5.35 -51.59 -5.57
CA GLU A 123 -4.39 -52.69 -5.62
C GLU A 123 -4.74 -53.79 -4.60
N GLU A 124 -5.14 -53.42 -3.39
CA GLU A 124 -5.56 -54.37 -2.36
C GLU A 124 -6.84 -55.12 -2.75
N ARG A 125 -7.86 -54.41 -3.26
CA ARG A 125 -9.09 -55.03 -3.76
C ARG A 125 -8.81 -55.98 -4.93
N GLU A 126 -7.93 -55.61 -5.84
CA GLU A 126 -7.54 -56.46 -6.96
C GLU A 126 -6.83 -57.73 -6.49
N MET A 127 -5.90 -57.61 -5.53
CA MET A 127 -5.21 -58.75 -4.93
C MET A 127 -6.19 -59.69 -4.20
N GLN A 128 -7.16 -59.13 -3.46
CA GLN A 128 -8.20 -59.91 -2.79
C GLN A 128 -9.06 -60.69 -3.81
N MET A 129 -9.48 -60.04 -4.90
CA MET A 129 -10.24 -60.69 -5.97
C MET A 129 -9.44 -61.81 -6.65
N GLN A 130 -8.14 -61.62 -6.91
CA GLN A 130 -7.27 -62.65 -7.47
C GLN A 130 -7.14 -63.85 -6.54
N MET A 131 -6.87 -63.60 -5.25
CA MET A 131 -6.77 -64.67 -4.26
C MET A 131 -8.07 -65.47 -4.12
N GLN A 132 -9.21 -64.80 -4.19
CA GLN A 132 -10.52 -65.45 -4.13
C GLN A 132 -10.79 -66.31 -5.36
N ARG A 133 -10.51 -65.80 -6.57
CA ARG A 133 -10.59 -66.58 -7.81
C ARG A 133 -9.67 -67.80 -7.79
N GLU A 134 -8.45 -67.66 -7.26
CA GLU A 134 -7.51 -68.77 -7.16
C GLU A 134 -7.99 -69.83 -6.16
N LYS A 135 -8.53 -69.41 -5.00
CA LYS A 135 -9.15 -70.34 -4.04
C LYS A 135 -10.33 -71.10 -4.66
N GLU A 136 -11.25 -70.39 -5.32
CA GLU A 136 -12.39 -71.01 -6.00
C GLU A 136 -11.94 -71.98 -7.11
N ALA A 137 -10.90 -71.63 -7.87
CA ALA A 137 -10.31 -72.50 -8.89
C ALA A 137 -9.71 -73.78 -8.28
N ARG A 138 -8.92 -73.65 -7.19
CA ARG A 138 -8.33 -74.78 -6.46
C ARG A 138 -9.40 -75.70 -5.84
N GLU A 139 -10.46 -75.11 -5.28
CA GLU A 139 -11.59 -75.88 -4.75
C GLU A 139 -12.33 -76.64 -5.85
N HIS A 140 -12.58 -75.99 -6.99
CA HIS A 140 -13.22 -76.61 -8.14
C HIS A 140 -12.35 -77.74 -8.74
N GLU A 141 -11.03 -77.57 -8.81
CA GLU A 141 -10.09 -78.61 -9.24
C GLU A 141 -10.04 -79.79 -8.26
N SER A 142 -10.02 -79.52 -6.94
CA SER A 142 -10.07 -80.55 -5.90
C SER A 142 -11.38 -81.36 -5.95
N ARG A 143 -12.52 -80.72 -6.25
CA ARG A 143 -13.81 -81.41 -6.45
C ARG A 143 -13.83 -82.30 -7.70
N LYS A 144 -13.06 -81.97 -8.74
CA LYS A 144 -12.93 -82.79 -9.96
C LYS A 144 -12.02 -84.01 -9.78
N ILE A 145 -11.02 -83.92 -8.90
CA ILE A 145 -10.01 -84.98 -8.69
C ILE A 145 -10.47 -86.07 -7.71
N CYS A 146 -11.56 -85.86 -6.95
CA CYS A 146 -12.20 -86.90 -6.14
C CYS A 146 -13.44 -87.50 -6.85
N PRO A 147 -13.29 -88.46 -7.79
CA PRO A 147 -14.39 -89.33 -8.16
C PRO A 147 -14.70 -90.25 -6.97
N GLN A 148 -15.98 -90.46 -6.73
CA GLN A 148 -16.50 -91.22 -5.60
C GLN A 148 -15.82 -92.60 -5.45
N ILE A 149 -15.04 -92.77 -4.38
CA ILE A 149 -14.81 -94.09 -3.79
C ILE A 149 -15.92 -94.30 -2.76
N SER A 150 -17.12 -94.63 -3.23
CA SER A 150 -18.19 -95.19 -2.38
C SER A 150 -19.27 -95.79 -3.27
N GLY A 151 -19.11 -97.06 -3.62
CA GLY A 151 -20.05 -97.81 -4.44
C GLY A 151 -19.51 -99.17 -4.85
N GLY A 152 -19.23 -100.04 -3.86
CA GLY A 152 -18.89 -101.45 -4.02
C GLY A 152 -19.36 -102.22 -2.82
#